data_AF-A0A7Y4LI00-F1
#
_entry.id   AF-A0A7Y4LI00-F1
#
_cell.length_a   1.000
_cell.length_b   1.000
_cell.length_c   1.000
_cell.angle_alpha   90.00
_cell.angle_beta   90.00
_cell.angle_gamma   90.00
#
_symmetry.space_group_name_H-M   'P 1'
#
loop_
_entity.id
_entity.type
_entity.pdbx_description
1 polymer ?
#
loop_
_entity_poly.entity_id
_entity_poly.type
_entity_poly.pdbx_seq_one_letter_code
_entity_poly.pdbx_strand_id
1 'polypeptide(L)'
;MRIDPDHARTLIAQLSDDATTPAPIARSAGASLPELGSFFAAYNSCVDAFMARAAEQYSRAESLAATALRNLEAVENTDSSLAASLDAL
;
A
#
# COMPACT_ATOMS: atom_id res chain seq x y z
N MET A 1 -24.19 -4.27 10.93
CA MET A 1 -23.23 -4.43 9.82
C MET A 1 -22.46 -5.70 10.09
N ARG A 2 -22.61 -6.72 9.25
CA ARG A 2 -21.94 -8.04 9.44
C ARG A 2 -20.67 -8.01 8.59
N ILE A 3 -19.51 -8.11 9.25
CA ILE A 3 -18.22 -8.22 8.57
C ILE A 3 -18.04 -9.70 8.26
N ASP A 4 -17.78 -10.02 7.00
CA ASP A 4 -17.34 -11.36 6.59
C ASP A 4 -15.79 -11.38 6.70
N PRO A 5 -15.22 -12.14 7.66
CA PRO A 5 -13.79 -12.13 7.91
C PRO A 5 -12.97 -12.67 6.74
N ASP A 6 -13.48 -13.65 5.99
CA ASP A 6 -12.76 -14.22 4.84
C ASP A 6 -12.73 -13.22 3.67
N HIS A 7 -13.84 -12.52 3.47
CA HIS A 7 -13.89 -11.44 2.50
C HIS A 7 -12.95 -10.28 2.90
N ALA A 8 -12.93 -9.91 4.18
CA ALA A 8 -12.04 -8.86 4.70
C ALA A 8 -10.56 -9.23 4.53
N ARG A 9 -10.15 -10.46 4.86
CA ARG A 9 -8.78 -10.95 4.62
C ARG A 9 -8.41 -10.91 3.14
N THR A 10 -9.33 -11.27 2.26
CA THR A 10 -9.10 -11.23 0.80
C THR A 10 -8.82 -9.80 0.32
N LEU A 11 -9.63 -8.82 0.77
CA LEU A 11 -9.42 -7.41 0.42
C LEU A 11 -8.10 -6.85 0.98
N ILE A 12 -7.72 -7.25 2.20
CA ILE A 12 -6.45 -6.85 2.82
C ILE A 12 -5.27 -7.43 2.03
N ALA A 13 -5.34 -8.70 1.62
CA ALA A 13 -4.31 -9.33 0.81
C ALA A 13 -4.16 -8.64 -0.56
N GLN A 14 -5.29 -8.34 -1.22
CA GLN A 14 -5.29 -7.59 -2.48
C GLN A 14 -4.65 -6.21 -2.33
N LEU A 15 -4.97 -5.49 -1.25
CA LEU A 15 -4.36 -4.18 -0.98
C LEU A 15 -2.84 -4.29 -0.81
N SER A 16 -2.35 -5.33 -0.15
CA SER A 16 -0.90 -5.58 0.00
C SER A 16 -0.22 -5.93 -1.33
N ASP A 17 -0.88 -6.75 -2.17
CA ASP A 17 -0.36 -7.13 -3.49
C ASP A 17 -0.30 -5.92 -4.45
N ASP A 18 -1.34 -5.10 -4.43
CA ASP A 18 -1.42 -3.86 -5.22
C ASP A 18 -0.45 -2.78 -4.68
N ALA A 19 -0.07 -2.87 -3.41
CA ALA A 19 0.90 -1.99 -2.76
C ALA A 19 2.37 -2.33 -3.10
N THR A 20 2.62 -3.02 -4.20
CA THR A 20 3.97 -3.38 -4.64
C THR A 20 4.74 -2.17 -5.18
N THR A 21 5.94 -1.95 -4.64
CA THR A 21 6.83 -0.86 -5.06
C THR A 21 7.12 -0.92 -6.57
N PRO A 22 6.93 0.17 -7.32
CA PRO A 22 7.05 0.18 -8.75
C PRO A 22 8.51 0.07 -9.14
N ALA A 23 8.74 -0.59 -10.27
CA ALA A 23 10.08 -0.68 -10.84
C ALA A 23 10.65 0.74 -11.05
N PRO A 24 11.93 0.98 -10.72
CA PRO A 24 12.57 2.27 -10.94
C PRO A 24 12.43 2.69 -12.41
N ILE A 25 11.85 3.86 -12.65
CA ILE A 25 11.79 4.43 -13.99
C ILE A 25 13.18 4.95 -14.34
N ALA A 26 13.71 4.53 -15.49
CA ALA A 26 15.01 4.98 -15.96
C ALA A 26 14.98 6.48 -16.29
N ARG A 27 15.99 7.21 -15.78
CA ARG A 27 16.23 8.61 -16.16
C ARG A 27 16.77 8.68 -17.58
N SER A 28 16.45 9.76 -18.28
CA SER A 28 17.05 10.04 -19.59
C SER A 28 18.44 10.69 -19.43
N ALA A 29 19.43 10.19 -20.17
CA ALA A 29 20.80 10.71 -20.17
C ALA A 29 20.97 12.03 -20.95
N GLY A 30 19.90 12.56 -21.55
CA GLY A 30 19.96 13.73 -22.43
C GLY A 30 20.13 15.09 -21.75
N ALA A 31 20.26 15.15 -20.41
CA ALA A 31 20.37 16.41 -19.67
C ALA A 31 21.61 17.25 -20.05
N SER A 32 22.66 16.62 -20.59
CA SER A 32 23.86 17.29 -21.08
C SER A 32 23.82 17.66 -22.57
N LEU A 33 22.71 17.40 -23.27
CA LEU A 33 22.58 17.73 -24.68
C LEU A 33 22.37 19.24 -24.87
N PRO A 34 23.03 19.88 -25.86
CA PRO A 34 22.74 21.25 -26.24
C PRO A 34 21.27 21.39 -26.66
N GLU A 35 20.62 22.50 -26.29
CA GLU A 35 19.23 22.86 -26.60
C GLU A 35 18.13 21.98 -25.96
N LEU A 36 18.36 20.67 -25.78
CA LEU A 36 17.40 19.71 -25.22
C LEU A 36 17.65 19.36 -23.74
N GLY A 37 18.80 19.76 -23.19
CA GLY A 37 19.19 19.43 -21.81
C GLY A 37 18.20 19.91 -20.75
N SER A 38 17.60 21.09 -20.95
CA SER A 38 16.57 21.64 -20.05
C SER A 38 15.30 20.80 -20.04
N PHE A 39 14.87 20.29 -21.20
CA PHE A 39 13.74 19.37 -21.31
C PHE A 39 14.02 18.07 -20.57
N PHE A 40 15.17 17.44 -20.80
CA PHE A 40 15.51 16.18 -20.12
C PHE A 40 15.70 16.36 -18.61
N ALA A 41 16.22 17.51 -18.16
CA ALA A 41 16.29 17.85 -16.74
C ALA A 41 14.89 17.97 -16.11
N ALA A 42 13.96 18.67 -16.79
CA ALA A 42 12.58 18.78 -16.33
C ALA A 42 11.87 17.41 -16.31
N TYR A 43 12.05 16.61 -17.36
CA TYR A 43 11.54 15.24 -17.43
C TYR A 43 12.06 14.38 -16.26
N ASN A 44 13.38 14.37 -16.03
CA ASN A 44 13.98 13.60 -14.94
C ASN A 44 13.47 14.06 -13.57
N SER A 45 13.27 15.37 -13.37
CA SER A 45 12.68 15.92 -12.16
C SER A 45 11.24 15.44 -11.94
N CYS A 46 10.42 15.41 -13.01
CA CYS A 46 9.06 14.85 -12.94
C CYS A 46 9.08 13.35 -12.60
N VAL A 47 9.99 12.58 -13.21
CA VAL A 47 10.16 11.15 -12.89
C VAL A 47 10.54 10.96 -11.43
N ASP A 48 11.51 11.73 -10.92
CA ASP A 48 11.94 11.65 -9.52
C ASP A 48 10.80 12.00 -8.55
N ALA A 49 10.04 13.06 -8.83
CA ALA A 49 8.89 13.47 -8.03
C ALA A 49 7.77 12.42 -8.05
N PHE A 50 7.50 11.83 -9.22
CA PHE A 50 6.53 10.74 -9.37
C PHE A 50 6.97 9.52 -8.54
N MET A 51 8.22 9.07 -8.68
CA MET A 51 8.73 7.92 -7.94
C MET A 51 8.70 8.14 -6.43
N ALA A 52 9.07 9.33 -5.95
CA ALA A 52 8.99 9.67 -4.53
C ALA A 52 7.57 9.60 -4.00
N ARG A 53 6.60 10.18 -4.72
CA ARG A 53 5.19 10.13 -4.34
C ARG A 53 4.63 8.72 -4.40
N ALA A 54 5.01 7.95 -5.41
CA ALA A 54 4.61 6.57 -5.57
C ALA A 54 5.08 5.77 -4.33
N ALA A 55 6.38 5.81 -4.01
CA ALA A 55 6.96 5.17 -2.83
C ALA A 55 6.22 5.50 -1.52
N GLU A 56 5.84 6.77 -1.32
CA GLU A 56 5.05 7.17 -0.16
C GLU A 56 3.67 6.53 -0.12
N GLN A 57 2.97 6.43 -1.26
CA GLN A 57 1.66 5.78 -1.31
C GLN A 57 1.75 4.27 -1.04
N TYR A 58 2.80 3.59 -1.52
CA TYR A 58 3.01 2.17 -1.21
C TYR A 58 3.23 1.94 0.27
N SER A 59 4.09 2.74 0.90
CA SER A 59 4.31 2.66 2.34
C SER A 59 3.02 2.90 3.14
N ARG A 60 2.17 3.82 2.69
CA ARG A 60 0.85 4.06 3.30
C ARG A 60 -0.09 2.87 3.13
N ALA A 61 -0.16 2.29 1.93
CA ALA A 61 -1.02 1.15 1.64
C ALA A 61 -0.60 -0.08 2.46
N GLU A 62 0.69 -0.35 2.59
CA GLU A 62 1.23 -1.41 3.45
C GLU A 62 0.84 -1.20 4.93
N SER A 63 1.00 0.03 5.44
CA SER A 63 0.60 0.38 6.81
C SER A 63 -0.90 0.23 7.05
N LEU A 64 -1.73 0.59 6.07
CA LEU A 64 -3.18 0.41 6.09
C LEU A 64 -3.55 -1.07 6.11
N ALA A 65 -2.94 -1.90 5.25
CA ALA A 65 -3.16 -3.34 5.23
C ALA A 65 -2.79 -4.01 6.56
N ALA A 66 -1.62 -3.66 7.11
CA ALA A 66 -1.18 -4.15 8.42
C ALA A 66 -2.11 -3.73 9.57
N THR A 67 -2.64 -2.50 9.51
CA THR A 67 -3.59 -2.01 10.51
C THR A 67 -4.96 -2.69 10.37
N ALA A 68 -5.44 -2.89 9.15
CA ALA A 68 -6.68 -3.60 8.87
C ALA A 68 -6.61 -5.06 9.34
N LEU A 69 -5.49 -5.74 9.12
CA LEU A 69 -5.28 -7.12 9.58
C LEU A 69 -5.34 -7.20 11.11
N ARG A 70 -4.61 -6.34 11.82
CA ARG A 70 -4.64 -6.28 13.30
C ARG A 70 -6.04 -6.02 13.84
N ASN A 71 -6.79 -5.13 13.21
CA ASN A 71 -8.17 -4.84 13.63
C ASN A 71 -9.09 -6.05 13.41
N LEU A 72 -8.92 -6.77 12.29
CA LEU A 72 -9.69 -7.97 12.01
C LEU A 72 -9.41 -9.06 13.04
N GLU A 73 -8.13 -9.32 13.34
CA GLU A 73 -7.72 -10.27 14.39
C GLU A 73 -8.29 -9.89 15.76
N ALA A 74 -8.31 -8.60 16.10
CA ALA A 74 -8.89 -8.13 17.36
C ALA A 74 -10.40 -8.39 17.45
N VAL A 75 -11.13 -8.22 16.35
CA VAL A 75 -12.57 -8.53 16.27
C VAL A 75 -12.81 -10.03 16.41
N GLU A 76 -12.07 -10.86 15.67
CA GLU A 76 -12.21 -12.33 15.72
C GLU A 76 -11.91 -12.88 17.12
N ASN A 77 -10.90 -12.34 17.80
CA ASN A 77 -10.57 -12.70 19.18
C ASN A 77 -11.68 -12.27 20.16
N THR A 78 -12.28 -11.11 19.94
CA THR A 78 -13.39 -10.61 20.77
C THR A 78 -14.63 -11.50 20.62
N ASP A 79 -14.96 -11.86 19.37
CA ASP A 79 -16.09 -12.76 19.07
C ASP A 79 -15.88 -14.16 19.66
N SER A 80 -14.66 -14.70 19.56
CA SER A 80 -14.30 -16.00 20.15
C SER A 80 -14.40 -15.99 21.69
N SER A 81 -13.95 -14.90 22.32
CA SER A 81 -14.06 -14.70 23.77
C SER A 81 -15.52 -14.59 24.24
N LEU A 82 -16.36 -13.88 23.47
CA LEU A 82 -17.78 -13.77 23.73
C LEU A 82 -18.48 -15.12 23.60
N ALA A 83 -18.20 -15.89 22.54
CA ALA A 83 -18.76 -17.23 22.34
C ALA A 83 -18.42 -18.16 23.50
N ALA A 84 -17.15 -18.20 23.93
CA ALA A 84 -16.72 -19.00 25.08
C ALA A 84 -17.41 -18.57 26.39
N SER A 85 -17.67 -17.27 26.58
CA SER A 85 -18.38 -16.76 27.75
C SER A 85 -19.86 -17.14 27.76
N LEU A 86 -20.49 -17.21 26.59
CA LEU A 86 -21.89 -17.64 26.42
C LEU A 86 -22.05 -19.14 26.61
N ASP A 87 -21.11 -19.96 26.13
CA ASP A 87 -21.12 -21.42 26.32
C ASP A 87 -20.89 -21.83 27.79
N ALA A 88 -20.31 -20.95 28.60
CA ALA A 88 -20.05 -21.17 30.02
C ALA A 88 -21.24 -20.81 30.95
N LEU A 89 -22.35 -20.30 30.39
CA LEU A 89 -23.56 -19.87 31.10
C LEU A 89 -24.66 -20.95 31.07
#